data_AF-A0A158BDE2-F1
#
_entry.id   AF-A0A158BDE2-F1
#
_cell.length_a   1.000
_cell.length_b   1.000
_cell.length_c   1.000
_cell.angle_alpha   90.00
_cell.angle_beta   90.00
_cell.angle_gamma   90.00
#
_symmetry.space_group_name_H-M   'P 1'
#
loop_
_entity.id
_entity.type
_entity.pdbx_description
1 polymer ?
#
loop_
_entity_poly.entity_id
_entity_poly.type
_entity_poly.pdbx_seq_one_letter_code
_entity_poly.pdbx_strand_id
1 'polypeptide(L)'
;MLSEMLNNRPYANLGIGGQTSTQIAARIGALPSAVTLDGNAVPASNTAVHLSSLSIDMLSTPADDAPRSKSGTVCSVHGALQRTADGGPPSTTETYTFTRDSAGSAVPCAAGSTFIGDSEGYDTWTALIWVGRNNGYDIPTVLADVKSIVQWLKPTGAHFVVLSILKGDFSDEYAGGEVAKYLDDLNASLKTAYPDNFIDVETPLVNSFNPSLPQDVLDHSRNIPPSSLRYDVIHLNDAGYKIVAEQVKSLISAKNW
;
A
#
# COMPACT_ATOMS: atom_id res chain seq x y z
N MET A 1 1.50 18.22 -7.40
CA MET A 1 0.38 18.79 -6.62
C MET A 1 0.56 18.82 -5.10
N LEU A 2 0.39 17.74 -4.30
CA LEU A 2 0.52 17.86 -2.82
C LEU A 2 1.91 18.39 -2.41
N SER A 3 2.98 17.86 -3.01
CA SER A 3 4.34 18.35 -2.80
C SER A 3 4.45 19.86 -3.05
N GLU A 4 3.92 20.37 -4.17
CA GLU A 4 3.90 21.81 -4.48
C GLU A 4 3.14 22.62 -3.42
N MET A 5 1.99 22.13 -2.96
CA MET A 5 1.20 22.75 -1.87
C MET A 5 1.96 22.79 -0.54
N LEU A 6 2.98 21.96 -0.38
CA LEU A 6 3.85 21.86 0.79
C LEU A 6 5.26 22.41 0.51
N ASN A 7 5.40 23.40 -0.38
CA ASN A 7 6.67 24.04 -0.75
C ASN A 7 7.68 23.07 -1.41
N ASN A 8 7.19 22.20 -2.30
CA ASN A 8 7.98 21.22 -3.05
C ASN A 8 8.76 20.24 -2.16
N ARG A 9 8.16 19.78 -1.05
CA ARG A 9 8.75 18.72 -0.21
C ARG A 9 9.05 17.47 -1.06
N PRO A 10 10.21 16.81 -0.86
CA PRO A 10 10.49 15.54 -1.52
C PRO A 10 9.43 14.50 -1.13
N TYR A 11 9.11 13.61 -2.07
CA TYR A 11 8.15 12.53 -1.86
C TYR A 11 8.60 11.27 -2.58
N ALA A 12 8.15 10.13 -2.07
CA ALA A 12 8.32 8.83 -2.69
C ALA A 12 6.93 8.18 -2.80
N ASN A 13 6.54 7.75 -3.99
CA ASN A 13 5.33 6.96 -4.18
C ASN A 13 5.69 5.48 -4.01
N LEU A 14 5.24 4.89 -2.91
CA LEU A 14 5.47 3.48 -2.63
C LEU A 14 4.32 2.59 -3.13
N GLY A 15 3.28 3.12 -3.78
CA GLY A 15 2.14 2.34 -4.27
C GLY A 15 2.50 1.43 -5.45
N ILE A 16 1.95 0.22 -5.45
CA ILE A 16 1.90 -0.67 -6.62
C ILE A 16 0.42 -1.04 -6.82
N GLY A 17 -0.08 -0.88 -8.05
CA GLY A 17 -1.49 -1.13 -8.37
C GLY A 17 -1.94 -2.54 -7.95
N GLY A 18 -3.16 -2.67 -7.44
CA GLY A 18 -3.74 -3.96 -7.05
C GLY A 18 -3.16 -4.61 -5.79
N GLN A 19 -2.14 -4.05 -5.12
CA GLN A 19 -1.61 -4.63 -3.88
C GLN A 19 -2.56 -4.44 -2.69
N THR A 20 -2.63 -5.45 -1.84
CA THR A 20 -3.33 -5.40 -0.55
C THR A 20 -2.53 -4.61 0.50
N SER A 21 -3.17 -4.25 1.62
CA SER A 21 -2.47 -3.65 2.77
C SER A 21 -1.32 -4.54 3.27
N THR A 22 -1.49 -5.86 3.25
CA THR A 22 -0.51 -6.82 3.78
C THR A 22 0.76 -6.84 2.91
N GLN A 23 0.60 -6.84 1.58
CA GLN A 23 1.73 -6.79 0.65
C GLN A 23 2.53 -5.49 0.81
N ILE A 24 1.83 -4.36 0.94
CA ILE A 24 2.45 -3.05 1.11
C ILE A 24 3.20 -2.97 2.44
N ALA A 25 2.58 -3.40 3.54
CA ALA A 25 3.21 -3.44 4.86
C ALA A 25 4.45 -4.35 4.87
N ALA A 26 4.40 -5.51 4.20
CA ALA A 26 5.57 -6.38 4.08
C ALA A 26 6.70 -5.74 3.26
N ARG A 27 6.36 -5.08 2.14
CA ARG A 27 7.37 -4.47 1.25
C ARG A 27 8.12 -3.30 1.89
N ILE A 28 7.52 -2.57 2.83
CA ILE A 28 8.22 -1.52 3.58
C ILE A 28 8.97 -2.05 4.82
N GLY A 29 8.85 -3.36 5.13
CA GLY A 29 9.46 -3.97 6.31
C GLY A 29 8.62 -3.86 7.59
N ALA A 30 7.39 -3.35 7.51
CA ALA A 30 6.47 -3.27 8.65
C ALA A 30 5.84 -4.62 9.01
N LEU A 31 5.81 -5.56 8.06
CA LEU A 31 5.43 -6.95 8.31
C LEU A 31 6.52 -7.90 7.82
N PRO A 32 6.96 -8.86 8.66
CA PRO A 32 7.89 -9.88 8.23
C PRO A 32 7.22 -10.88 7.27
N SER A 33 7.92 -11.29 6.21
CA SER A 33 7.49 -12.42 5.36
C SER A 33 8.37 -13.63 5.65
N ALA A 34 7.75 -14.78 5.92
CA ALA A 34 8.47 -16.03 6.08
C ALA A 34 8.82 -16.59 4.69
N VAL A 35 10.08 -16.92 4.47
CA VAL A 35 10.60 -17.42 3.19
C VAL A 35 11.36 -18.72 3.36
N THR A 36 11.35 -19.56 2.34
CA THR A 36 12.19 -20.76 2.26
C THR A 36 13.01 -20.69 0.99
N LEU A 37 14.33 -20.75 1.13
CA LEU A 37 15.26 -20.79 0.02
C LEU A 37 15.53 -22.24 -0.38
N ASP A 38 15.67 -22.50 -1.68
CA ASP A 38 16.07 -23.81 -2.17
C ASP A 38 17.37 -24.25 -1.49
N GLY A 39 17.37 -25.48 -0.95
CA GLY A 39 18.51 -26.02 -0.21
C GLY A 39 18.69 -25.48 1.22
N ASN A 40 17.76 -24.65 1.73
CA ASN A 40 17.81 -24.06 3.08
C ASN A 40 19.13 -23.33 3.37
N ALA A 41 19.66 -22.62 2.38
CA ALA A 41 20.88 -21.85 2.52
C ALA A 41 20.90 -20.67 1.55
N VAL A 42 21.50 -19.57 1.99
CA VAL A 42 21.96 -18.53 1.07
C VAL A 42 23.34 -18.98 0.54
N PRO A 43 23.60 -19.06 -0.79
CA PRO A 43 24.84 -19.62 -1.41
C PRO A 43 26.19 -19.04 -0.95
N ALA A 44 27.36 -19.28 -1.55
CA ALA A 44 28.57 -18.50 -1.20
C ALA A 44 28.73 -17.25 -2.09
N SER A 45 28.42 -17.43 -3.37
CA SER A 45 28.48 -16.41 -4.42
C SER A 45 27.28 -15.46 -4.40
N ASN A 46 27.32 -14.47 -5.29
CA ASN A 46 26.19 -13.62 -5.69
C ASN A 46 25.25 -14.33 -6.69
N THR A 47 25.17 -15.66 -6.65
CA THR A 47 24.21 -16.41 -7.48
C THR A 47 22.83 -16.33 -6.84
N ALA A 48 21.82 -16.00 -7.63
CA ALA A 48 20.43 -16.01 -7.21
C ALA A 48 20.02 -17.41 -6.74
N VAL A 49 19.38 -17.49 -5.58
CA VAL A 49 18.75 -18.71 -5.06
C VAL A 49 17.24 -18.56 -5.11
N HIS A 50 16.55 -19.58 -5.62
CA HIS A 50 15.09 -19.59 -5.71
C HIS A 50 14.43 -19.68 -4.33
N LEU A 51 13.27 -19.05 -4.18
CA LEU A 51 12.40 -19.21 -3.02
C LEU A 51 11.36 -20.29 -3.30
N SER A 52 11.48 -21.46 -2.66
CA SER A 52 10.46 -22.51 -2.76
C SER A 52 9.13 -22.13 -2.10
N SER A 53 9.14 -21.16 -1.18
CA SER A 53 7.93 -20.58 -0.60
C SER A 53 8.17 -19.18 -0.03
N LEU A 54 7.10 -18.39 0.00
CA LEU A 54 6.98 -17.13 0.72
C LEU A 54 5.56 -17.02 1.31
N SER A 55 5.42 -16.46 2.51
CA SER A 55 4.12 -16.34 3.18
C SER A 55 3.33 -15.11 2.77
N ILE A 56 4.00 -14.11 2.19
CA ILE A 56 3.41 -12.86 1.67
C ILE A 56 4.08 -12.54 0.34
N ASP A 57 3.30 -12.51 -0.74
CA ASP A 57 3.75 -12.18 -2.10
C ASP A 57 3.95 -10.66 -2.27
N MET A 58 4.90 -10.09 -1.52
CA MET A 58 5.04 -8.64 -1.35
C MET A 58 5.40 -7.85 -2.63
N LEU A 59 5.88 -8.54 -3.67
CA LEU A 59 6.19 -7.95 -4.98
C LEU A 59 5.14 -8.29 -6.05
N SER A 60 4.17 -9.16 -5.73
CA SER A 60 3.11 -9.55 -6.66
C SER A 60 2.14 -8.40 -6.89
N THR A 61 1.57 -8.38 -8.10
CA THR A 61 0.49 -7.48 -8.48
C THR A 61 -0.28 -8.07 -9.65
N PRO A 62 -1.61 -7.84 -9.73
CA PRO A 62 -2.39 -8.19 -10.91
C PRO A 62 -2.22 -7.19 -12.07
N ALA A 63 -1.54 -6.07 -11.87
CA ALA A 63 -1.53 -4.95 -12.82
C ALA A 63 -0.63 -5.20 -14.04
N ASP A 64 0.46 -5.95 -13.88
CA ASP A 64 1.46 -6.18 -14.92
C ASP A 64 2.45 -7.31 -14.54
N ASP A 65 3.25 -7.72 -15.53
CA ASP A 65 4.32 -8.72 -15.38
C ASP A 65 5.70 -8.11 -15.12
N ALA A 66 5.78 -6.80 -14.83
CA ALA A 66 7.05 -6.13 -14.71
C ALA A 66 7.90 -6.76 -13.58
N PRO A 67 9.20 -7.00 -13.84
CA PRO A 67 10.10 -7.49 -12.82
C PRO A 67 10.21 -6.46 -11.70
N ARG A 68 10.24 -6.94 -10.45
CA ARG A 68 10.29 -6.11 -9.26
C ARG A 68 11.37 -6.61 -8.33
N SER A 69 11.96 -5.71 -7.57
CA SER A 69 12.96 -6.07 -6.57
C SER A 69 12.75 -5.29 -5.29
N LYS A 70 13.16 -5.89 -4.17
CA LYS A 70 13.22 -5.25 -2.86
C LYS A 70 14.49 -5.68 -2.14
N SER A 71 15.33 -4.71 -1.78
CA SER A 71 16.46 -4.94 -0.89
C SER A 71 15.99 -5.28 0.52
N GLY A 72 16.74 -6.14 1.19
CA GLY A 72 16.40 -6.60 2.53
C GLY A 72 17.35 -7.66 3.05
N THR A 73 17.01 -8.19 4.21
CA THR A 73 17.83 -9.17 4.93
C THR A 73 17.06 -10.45 5.19
N VAL A 74 17.71 -11.59 4.94
CA VAL A 74 17.25 -12.92 5.37
C VAL A 74 18.43 -13.69 5.96
N CYS A 75 18.23 -14.37 7.09
CA CYS A 75 19.28 -15.17 7.74
C CYS A 75 20.58 -14.39 8.00
N SER A 76 20.45 -13.11 8.37
CA SER A 76 21.56 -12.15 8.57
C SER A 76 22.40 -11.86 7.33
N VAL A 77 21.93 -12.23 6.14
CA VAL A 77 22.55 -11.89 4.86
C VAL A 77 21.72 -10.81 4.19
N HIS A 78 22.36 -9.67 3.93
CA HIS A 78 21.77 -8.59 3.16
C HIS A 78 21.86 -8.90 1.66
N GLY A 79 20.81 -8.55 0.93
CA GLY A 79 20.70 -8.77 -0.50
C GLY A 79 19.41 -8.17 -1.03
N ALA A 80 18.95 -8.71 -2.15
CA ALA A 80 17.69 -8.30 -2.73
C ALA A 80 16.85 -9.51 -3.11
N LEU A 81 15.56 -9.42 -2.81
CA LEU A 81 14.50 -10.26 -3.32
C LEU A 81 14.13 -9.77 -4.73
N GLN A 82 13.99 -10.67 -5.70
CA GLN A 82 13.52 -10.38 -7.05
C GLN A 82 12.29 -11.22 -7.36
N ARG A 83 11.30 -10.58 -7.99
CA ARG A 83 10.16 -11.22 -8.66
C ARG A 83 10.31 -11.08 -10.17
N THR A 84 10.13 -12.18 -10.90
CA THR A 84 9.79 -12.17 -12.33
C THR A 84 8.41 -12.79 -12.53
N ALA A 85 7.68 -12.36 -13.56
CA ALA A 85 6.36 -12.88 -13.85
C ALA A 85 6.12 -13.00 -15.36
N ASP A 86 5.17 -13.86 -15.72
CA ASP A 86 4.73 -14.13 -17.09
C ASP A 86 3.26 -14.60 -17.10
N GLY A 87 2.65 -14.58 -18.28
CA GLY A 87 1.26 -15.00 -18.52
C GLY A 87 0.24 -13.88 -18.66
N GLY A 88 0.68 -12.61 -18.67
CA GLY A 88 -0.15 -11.42 -18.80
C GLY A 88 -0.79 -10.99 -17.47
N PRO A 89 -1.39 -9.80 -17.38
CA PRO A 89 -2.06 -9.34 -16.15
C PRO A 89 -3.46 -9.98 -15.98
N PRO A 90 -3.77 -10.66 -14.85
CA PRO A 90 -2.86 -11.00 -13.75
C PRO A 90 -1.96 -12.20 -14.09
N SER A 91 -0.70 -12.14 -13.67
CA SER A 91 0.32 -13.14 -14.02
C SER A 91 -0.11 -14.55 -13.64
N THR A 92 0.04 -15.50 -14.57
CA THR A 92 -0.23 -16.92 -14.29
C THR A 92 0.95 -17.64 -13.65
N THR A 93 2.15 -17.04 -13.73
CA THR A 93 3.36 -17.59 -13.12
C THR A 93 4.20 -16.47 -12.56
N GLU A 94 4.63 -16.65 -11.31
CA GLU A 94 5.61 -15.78 -10.65
C GLU A 94 6.77 -16.63 -10.14
N THR A 95 7.97 -16.09 -10.19
CA THR A 95 9.17 -16.71 -9.64
C THR A 95 9.90 -15.72 -8.75
N TYR A 96 10.28 -16.18 -7.57
CA TYR A 96 11.00 -15.39 -6.59
C TYR A 96 12.41 -15.93 -6.40
N THR A 97 13.38 -15.02 -6.35
CA THR A 97 14.78 -15.35 -6.03
C THR A 97 15.34 -14.36 -5.03
N PHE A 98 16.34 -14.78 -4.25
CA PHE A 98 17.14 -13.90 -3.41
C PHE A 98 18.59 -13.93 -3.87
N THR A 99 19.19 -12.76 -4.01
CA THR A 99 20.61 -12.59 -4.35
C THR A 99 21.27 -11.76 -3.27
N ARG A 100 22.30 -12.30 -2.62
CA ARG A 100 23.13 -11.53 -1.67
C ARG A 100 23.92 -10.44 -2.39
N ASP A 101 24.24 -9.36 -1.67
CA ASP A 101 25.01 -8.25 -2.25
C ASP A 101 26.51 -8.53 -2.35
N SER A 102 27.08 -9.16 -1.34
CA SER A 102 28.54 -9.40 -1.25
C SER A 102 28.84 -10.88 -1.04
N ALA A 103 29.63 -11.48 -1.94
CA ALA A 103 30.06 -12.87 -1.81
C ALA A 103 30.76 -13.13 -0.46
N GLY A 104 30.62 -14.36 0.04
CA GLY A 104 31.16 -14.77 1.33
C GLY A 104 31.01 -16.27 1.55
N SER A 105 30.92 -16.70 2.80
CA SER A 105 30.60 -18.09 3.13
C SER A 105 29.11 -18.38 2.91
N ALA A 106 28.79 -19.62 2.55
CA ALA A 106 27.40 -20.08 2.54
C ALA A 106 26.80 -19.98 3.94
N VAL A 107 25.56 -19.50 4.02
CA VAL A 107 24.86 -19.25 5.29
C VAL A 107 23.64 -20.16 5.39
N PRO A 108 23.58 -21.07 6.38
CA PRO A 108 22.38 -21.86 6.64
C PRO A 108 21.17 -20.96 6.87
N CYS A 109 20.04 -21.32 6.27
CA CYS A 109 18.82 -20.54 6.32
C CYS A 109 17.63 -21.48 6.41
N ALA A 110 17.13 -21.69 7.63
CA ALA A 110 16.06 -22.64 7.89
C ALA A 110 14.78 -22.27 7.11
N ALA A 111 13.99 -23.28 6.73
CA ALA A 111 12.70 -23.04 6.09
C ALA A 111 11.80 -22.14 6.97
N GLY A 112 11.12 -21.20 6.34
CA GLY A 112 10.30 -20.19 7.03
C GLY A 112 11.10 -19.09 7.73
N SER A 113 12.38 -18.91 7.40
CA SER A 113 13.17 -17.79 7.92
C SER A 113 12.58 -16.45 7.48
N THR A 114 12.74 -15.42 8.31
CA THR A 114 12.18 -14.11 8.03
C THR A 114 13.00 -13.33 7.01
N PHE A 115 12.35 -12.85 5.96
CA PHE A 115 12.83 -11.75 5.13
C PHE A 115 12.24 -10.43 5.66
N ILE A 116 13.11 -9.44 5.86
CA ILE A 116 12.75 -8.06 6.25
C ILE A 116 13.22 -7.13 5.12
N GLY A 117 12.28 -6.45 4.47
CA GLY A 117 12.61 -5.44 3.46
C GLY A 117 13.18 -4.18 4.11
N ASP A 118 14.13 -3.53 3.43
CA ASP A 118 14.73 -2.29 3.91
C ASP A 118 13.72 -1.15 3.97
N SER A 119 13.91 -0.19 4.88
CA SER A 119 13.06 1.01 4.92
C SER A 119 13.36 2.01 3.81
N GLU A 120 14.53 1.89 3.17
CA GLU A 120 15.08 2.89 2.24
C GLU A 120 15.20 4.30 2.85
N GLY A 121 15.18 4.40 4.19
CA GLY A 121 15.18 5.66 4.94
C GLY A 121 13.82 6.34 5.06
N TYR A 122 12.77 5.80 4.41
CA TYR A 122 11.43 6.38 4.44
C TYR A 122 10.71 6.20 5.78
N ASP A 123 11.22 5.34 6.67
CA ASP A 123 10.75 5.20 8.04
C ASP A 123 10.92 6.47 8.87
N THR A 124 11.69 7.45 8.40
CA THR A 124 11.87 8.76 9.06
C THR A 124 10.99 9.88 8.47
N TRP A 125 10.25 9.60 7.40
CA TRP A 125 9.46 10.61 6.67
C TRP A 125 8.03 10.69 7.21
N THR A 126 7.30 11.76 6.88
CA THR A 126 5.85 11.79 7.13
C THR A 126 5.14 10.79 6.20
N ALA A 127 4.54 9.76 6.77
CA ALA A 127 3.88 8.70 6.01
C ALA A 127 2.41 9.06 5.69
N LEU A 128 2.01 8.90 4.43
CA LEU A 128 0.60 8.90 4.02
C LEU A 128 0.14 7.46 3.83
N ILE A 129 -0.57 6.93 4.82
CA ILE A 129 -1.04 5.55 4.85
C ILE A 129 -2.42 5.51 4.19
N TRP A 130 -2.45 5.11 2.92
CA TRP A 130 -3.67 4.94 2.15
C TRP A 130 -3.72 3.54 1.53
N VAL A 131 -3.88 2.54 2.41
CA VAL A 131 -3.84 1.12 2.09
C VAL A 131 -5.13 0.45 2.51
N GLY A 132 -5.50 -0.66 1.85
CA GLY A 132 -6.68 -1.46 2.21
C GLY A 132 -7.76 -1.50 1.13
N ARG A 133 -7.64 -0.75 0.03
CA ARG A 133 -8.68 -0.77 -1.01
C ARG A 133 -8.88 -2.16 -1.62
N ASN A 134 -7.80 -2.90 -1.86
CA ASN A 134 -7.87 -4.21 -2.51
C ASN A 134 -8.24 -5.36 -1.56
N ASN A 135 -8.41 -5.09 -0.26
CA ASN A 135 -8.81 -6.08 0.75
C ASN A 135 -9.72 -5.48 1.83
N GLY A 136 -10.49 -4.43 1.48
CA GLY A 136 -11.28 -3.65 2.44
C GLY A 136 -12.45 -4.41 3.08
N TYR A 137 -12.85 -5.52 2.46
CA TYR A 137 -13.81 -6.46 3.02
C TYR A 137 -13.25 -7.25 4.22
N ASP A 138 -11.92 -7.36 4.35
CA ASP A 138 -11.24 -7.97 5.50
C ASP A 138 -10.74 -6.88 6.46
N ILE A 139 -11.69 -6.26 7.15
CA ILE A 139 -11.46 -5.16 8.10
C ILE A 139 -10.40 -5.53 9.15
N PRO A 140 -10.45 -6.71 9.82
CA PRO A 140 -9.44 -7.08 10.80
C PRO A 140 -8.02 -7.07 10.24
N THR A 141 -7.81 -7.61 9.03
CA THR A 141 -6.50 -7.63 8.37
C THR A 141 -6.01 -6.22 8.04
N VAL A 142 -6.85 -5.38 7.44
CA VAL A 142 -6.46 -4.00 7.12
C VAL A 142 -6.07 -3.21 8.38
N LEU A 143 -6.83 -3.36 9.47
CA LEU A 143 -6.51 -2.70 10.74
C LEU A 143 -5.19 -3.21 11.34
N ALA A 144 -4.94 -4.53 11.27
CA ALA A 144 -3.69 -5.11 11.76
C ALA A 144 -2.49 -4.66 10.94
N ASP A 145 -2.63 -4.54 9.62
CA ASP A 145 -1.57 -4.08 8.72
C ASP A 145 -1.26 -2.60 8.96
N VAL A 146 -2.29 -1.73 9.02
CA VAL A 146 -2.09 -0.30 9.34
C VAL A 146 -1.44 -0.13 10.70
N LYS A 147 -1.85 -0.92 11.72
CA LYS A 147 -1.20 -0.93 13.03
C LYS A 147 0.26 -1.30 12.94
N SER A 148 0.61 -2.29 12.13
CA SER A 148 2.00 -2.72 11.94
C SER A 148 2.84 -1.63 11.26
N ILE A 149 2.30 -0.93 10.26
CA ILE A 149 2.94 0.23 9.63
C ILE A 149 3.19 1.34 10.66
N VAL A 150 2.19 1.68 11.49
CA VAL A 150 2.34 2.70 12.54
C VAL A 150 3.37 2.28 13.60
N GLN A 151 3.39 1.01 13.99
CA GLN A 151 4.40 0.49 14.91
C GLN A 151 5.81 0.54 14.32
N TRP A 152 5.95 0.29 13.03
CA TRP A 152 7.22 0.37 12.30
C TRP A 152 7.76 1.81 12.19
N LEU A 153 6.90 2.81 12.09
CA LEU A 153 7.27 4.24 12.10
C LEU A 153 7.64 4.77 13.50
N LYS A 154 7.19 4.10 14.56
CA LYS A 154 7.33 4.59 15.95
C LYS A 154 8.79 4.82 16.40
N PRO A 155 9.77 3.95 16.09
CA PRO A 155 11.15 4.11 16.58
C PRO A 155 11.84 5.38 16.10
N THR A 156 11.49 5.90 14.92
CA THR A 156 12.07 7.13 14.35
C THR A 156 11.32 8.39 14.77
N GLY A 157 10.14 8.24 15.36
CA GLY A 157 9.25 9.36 15.66
C GLY A 157 8.58 9.98 14.43
N ALA A 158 8.55 9.24 13.30
CA ALA A 158 7.91 9.71 12.08
C ALA A 158 6.42 10.03 12.27
N HIS A 159 5.98 11.11 11.63
CA HIS A 159 4.56 11.46 11.55
C HIS A 159 3.83 10.55 10.57
N PHE A 160 2.53 10.37 10.76
CA PHE A 160 1.71 9.59 9.82
C PHE A 160 0.28 10.14 9.72
N VAL A 161 -0.32 9.96 8.55
CA VAL A 161 -1.73 10.22 8.28
C VAL A 161 -2.36 8.93 7.76
N VAL A 162 -3.54 8.57 8.24
CA VAL A 162 -4.36 7.48 7.69
C VAL A 162 -5.52 8.08 6.90
N LEU A 163 -5.71 7.65 5.66
CA LEU A 163 -6.75 8.16 4.77
C LEU A 163 -7.95 7.20 4.72
N SER A 164 -9.16 7.74 4.60
CA SER A 164 -10.34 6.94 4.29
C SER A 164 -10.22 6.23 2.94
N ILE A 165 -10.72 5.01 2.86
CA ILE A 165 -10.83 4.21 1.64
C ILE A 165 -12.05 4.66 0.85
N LEU A 166 -11.88 4.80 -0.46
CA LEU A 166 -12.92 5.27 -1.37
C LEU A 166 -13.76 4.12 -1.92
N LYS A 167 -15.07 4.36 -2.02
CA LYS A 167 -16.00 3.62 -2.88
C LYS A 167 -15.76 3.96 -4.36
N GLY A 168 -16.00 2.99 -5.24
CA GLY A 168 -15.92 3.10 -6.70
C GLY A 168 -17.29 3.01 -7.38
N ASP A 169 -17.30 3.05 -8.71
CA ASP A 169 -18.49 2.90 -9.56
C ASP A 169 -18.88 1.43 -9.71
N PHE A 170 -19.17 0.78 -8.57
CA PHE A 170 -19.62 -0.59 -8.50
C PHE A 170 -20.98 -0.64 -7.80
N SER A 171 -21.90 -1.44 -8.33
CA SER A 171 -23.30 -1.45 -7.85
C SER A 171 -23.46 -1.83 -6.37
N ASP A 172 -22.55 -2.63 -5.85
CA ASP A 172 -22.45 -3.05 -4.46
C ASP A 172 -21.69 -2.05 -3.55
N GLU A 173 -21.00 -1.07 -4.15
CA GLU A 173 -20.35 0.06 -3.47
C GLU A 173 -21.18 1.34 -3.49
N TYR A 174 -22.33 1.36 -4.18
CA TYR A 174 -23.29 2.46 -4.05
C TYR A 174 -23.93 2.48 -2.66
N ALA A 175 -24.45 3.63 -2.27
CA ALA A 175 -25.18 3.84 -1.02
C ALA A 175 -26.20 2.71 -0.75
N GLY A 176 -26.04 2.03 0.39
CA GLY A 176 -26.89 0.91 0.80
C GLY A 176 -26.45 -0.47 0.29
N GLY A 177 -25.42 -0.53 -0.57
CA GLY A 177 -24.79 -1.78 -1.00
C GLY A 177 -23.97 -2.46 0.10
N GLU A 178 -23.76 -3.76 -0.05
CA GLU A 178 -23.05 -4.59 0.93
C GLU A 178 -21.57 -4.19 1.05
N VAL A 179 -20.89 -3.95 -0.09
CA VAL A 179 -19.48 -3.53 -0.09
C VAL A 179 -19.33 -2.09 0.40
N ALA A 180 -20.29 -1.22 0.09
CA ALA A 180 -20.34 0.13 0.67
C ALA A 180 -20.31 0.08 2.20
N LYS A 181 -21.09 -0.83 2.80
CA LYS A 181 -21.11 -1.02 4.25
C LYS A 181 -19.76 -1.48 4.81
N TYR A 182 -19.06 -2.40 4.14
CA TYR A 182 -17.73 -2.82 4.59
C TYR A 182 -16.72 -1.67 4.57
N LEU A 183 -16.73 -0.84 3.51
CA LEU A 183 -15.84 0.31 3.40
C LEU A 183 -16.18 1.41 4.42
N ASP A 184 -17.46 1.65 4.68
CA ASP A 184 -17.91 2.56 5.73
C ASP A 184 -17.48 2.08 7.13
N ASP A 185 -17.67 0.78 7.43
CA ASP A 185 -17.26 0.18 8.70
C ASP A 185 -15.72 0.17 8.87
N LEU A 186 -14.96 -0.06 7.78
CA LEU A 186 -13.51 0.06 7.77
C LEU A 186 -13.07 1.51 8.06
N ASN A 187 -13.65 2.49 7.38
CA ASN A 187 -13.33 3.91 7.58
C ASN A 187 -13.66 4.36 9.01
N ALA A 188 -14.80 3.93 9.56
CA ALA A 188 -15.16 4.19 10.95
C ALA A 188 -14.16 3.55 11.93
N SER A 189 -13.67 2.34 11.63
CA SER A 189 -12.69 1.64 12.46
C SER A 189 -11.31 2.30 12.40
N LEU A 190 -10.85 2.72 11.23
CA LEU A 190 -9.59 3.47 11.05
C LEU A 190 -9.65 4.82 11.78
N LYS A 191 -10.78 5.54 11.66
CA LYS A 191 -11.02 6.79 12.41
C LYS A 191 -11.00 6.58 13.91
N THR A 192 -11.60 5.48 14.39
CA THR A 192 -11.61 5.14 15.83
C THR A 192 -10.22 4.77 16.33
N ALA A 193 -9.42 4.07 15.52
CA ALA A 193 -8.06 3.67 15.88
C ALA A 193 -7.06 4.83 15.87
N TYR A 194 -7.25 5.81 14.99
CA TYR A 194 -6.33 6.94 14.78
C TYR A 194 -7.06 8.29 14.75
N PRO A 195 -7.84 8.67 15.79
CA PRO A 195 -8.74 9.82 15.72
C PRO A 195 -8.03 11.15 15.44
N ASP A 196 -6.78 11.29 15.90
CA ASP A 196 -5.98 12.50 15.67
C ASP A 196 -5.25 12.49 14.33
N ASN A 197 -5.09 11.34 13.68
CA ASN A 197 -4.25 11.14 12.50
C ASN A 197 -5.02 10.59 11.29
N PHE A 198 -6.32 10.40 11.42
CA PHE A 198 -7.21 9.97 10.35
C PHE A 198 -7.82 11.18 9.63
N ILE A 199 -7.87 11.13 8.30
CA ILE A 199 -8.62 12.09 7.49
C ILE A 199 -9.66 11.37 6.62
N ASP A 200 -10.86 11.93 6.60
CA ASP A 200 -11.89 11.58 5.64
C ASP A 200 -11.66 12.37 4.34
N VAL A 201 -11.28 11.65 3.29
CA VAL A 201 -11.10 12.19 1.94
C VAL A 201 -12.25 11.81 1.01
N GLU A 202 -13.09 10.85 1.40
CA GLU A 202 -14.24 10.42 0.60
C GLU A 202 -15.35 11.47 0.61
N THR A 203 -15.75 11.94 1.80
CA THR A 203 -16.86 12.90 1.93
C THR A 203 -16.61 14.19 1.13
N PRO A 204 -15.41 14.83 1.19
CA PRO A 204 -15.11 15.98 0.35
C PRO A 204 -15.16 15.69 -1.16
N LEU A 205 -14.74 14.50 -1.59
CA LEU A 205 -14.82 14.09 -3.01
C LEU A 205 -16.28 13.95 -3.45
N VAL A 206 -17.09 13.20 -2.70
CA VAL A 206 -18.53 12.99 -2.97
C VAL A 206 -19.28 14.31 -3.04
N ASN A 207 -18.97 15.25 -2.13
CA ASN A 207 -19.63 16.56 -2.06
C ASN A 207 -19.14 17.56 -3.12
N SER A 208 -18.07 17.26 -3.85
CA SER A 208 -17.52 18.12 -4.91
C SER A 208 -18.12 17.85 -6.31
N PHE A 209 -19.28 17.20 -6.35
CA PHE A 209 -20.00 16.91 -7.60
C PHE A 209 -20.40 18.19 -8.34
N ASN A 210 -20.40 18.17 -9.67
CA ASN A 210 -20.89 19.27 -10.48
C ASN A 210 -22.40 19.10 -10.75
N PRO A 211 -23.28 19.97 -10.20
CA PRO A 211 -24.73 19.85 -10.38
C PRO A 211 -25.19 20.08 -11.83
N SER A 212 -24.33 20.62 -12.69
CA SER A 212 -24.62 20.78 -14.13
C SER A 212 -24.31 19.53 -14.95
N LEU A 213 -23.66 18.52 -14.35
CA LEU A 213 -23.35 17.25 -14.99
C LEU A 213 -24.29 16.17 -14.42
N PRO A 214 -25.24 15.63 -15.20
CA PRO A 214 -26.18 14.62 -14.70
C PRO A 214 -25.51 13.38 -14.10
N GLN A 215 -24.35 12.96 -14.62
CA GLN A 215 -23.60 11.82 -14.09
C GLN A 215 -23.03 12.11 -12.69
N ASP A 216 -22.50 13.31 -12.45
CA ASP A 216 -21.99 13.70 -11.14
C ASP A 216 -23.12 13.75 -10.09
N VAL A 217 -24.31 14.23 -10.49
CA VAL A 217 -25.50 14.22 -9.61
C VAL A 217 -25.90 12.78 -9.25
N LEU A 218 -25.84 11.87 -10.23
CA LEU A 218 -26.12 10.45 -10.02
C LEU A 218 -25.08 9.82 -9.08
N ASP A 219 -23.80 10.05 -9.30
CA ASP A 219 -22.71 9.54 -8.47
C ASP A 219 -22.79 10.07 -7.03
N HIS A 220 -23.11 11.36 -6.87
CA HIS A 220 -23.37 11.96 -5.57
C HIS A 220 -24.54 11.26 -4.85
N SER A 221 -25.65 10.99 -5.56
CA SER A 221 -26.78 10.24 -4.99
C SER A 221 -26.45 8.79 -4.63
N ARG A 222 -25.43 8.22 -5.29
CA ARG A 222 -24.86 6.90 -4.99
C ARG A 222 -23.80 6.94 -3.88
N ASN A 223 -23.47 8.11 -3.35
CA ASN A 223 -22.43 8.31 -2.33
C ASN A 223 -21.04 7.82 -2.78
N ILE A 224 -20.67 8.08 -4.03
CA ILE A 224 -19.34 7.75 -4.57
C ILE A 224 -18.66 9.01 -5.14
N PRO A 225 -17.31 9.05 -5.21
CA PRO A 225 -16.61 10.14 -5.90
C PRO A 225 -17.16 10.32 -7.33
N PRO A 226 -17.54 11.53 -7.75
CA PRO A 226 -18.10 11.80 -9.08
C PRO A 226 -17.18 11.37 -10.23
N SER A 227 -17.75 10.93 -11.36
CA SER A 227 -17.02 10.58 -12.59
C SER A 227 -16.11 11.72 -13.06
N SER A 228 -16.51 12.99 -12.89
CA SER A 228 -15.65 14.13 -13.24
C SER A 228 -14.35 14.23 -12.42
N LEU A 229 -14.27 13.53 -11.27
CA LEU A 229 -13.11 13.47 -10.37
C LEU A 229 -12.37 12.12 -10.46
N ARG A 230 -12.87 11.19 -11.29
CA ARG A 230 -12.25 9.88 -11.52
C ARG A 230 -11.66 9.79 -12.93
N TYR A 231 -10.63 8.96 -13.06
CA TYR A 231 -10.05 8.55 -14.34
C TYR A 231 -10.78 7.33 -14.91
N ASP A 232 -11.17 6.40 -14.05
CA ASP A 232 -11.98 5.24 -14.37
C ASP A 232 -13.05 5.00 -13.28
N VAL A 233 -13.50 3.77 -13.08
CA VAL A 233 -14.52 3.46 -12.09
C VAL A 233 -14.07 3.70 -10.63
N ILE A 234 -12.76 3.80 -10.36
CA ILE A 234 -12.24 3.84 -8.98
C ILE A 234 -11.04 4.77 -8.78
N HIS A 235 -10.17 4.91 -9.76
CA HIS A 235 -8.97 5.72 -9.65
C HIS A 235 -9.32 7.19 -9.86
N LEU A 236 -8.78 8.08 -9.01
CA LEU A 236 -8.98 9.52 -9.15
C LEU A 236 -8.19 10.07 -10.34
N ASN A 237 -8.70 11.13 -10.95
CA ASN A 237 -7.92 11.97 -11.87
C ASN A 237 -7.24 13.13 -11.10
N ASP A 238 -6.55 14.02 -11.82
CA ASP A 238 -5.86 15.16 -11.21
C ASP A 238 -6.78 16.07 -10.38
N ALA A 239 -8.03 16.27 -10.81
CA ALA A 239 -8.99 17.09 -10.07
C ALA A 239 -9.43 16.40 -8.77
N GLY A 240 -9.66 15.08 -8.80
CA GLY A 240 -9.95 14.30 -7.59
C GLY A 240 -8.77 14.30 -6.62
N TYR A 241 -7.55 14.03 -7.10
CA TYR A 241 -6.35 14.08 -6.26
C TYR A 241 -6.09 15.47 -5.67
N LYS A 242 -6.61 16.55 -6.27
CA LYS A 242 -6.47 17.91 -5.74
C LYS A 242 -7.21 18.06 -4.44
N ILE A 243 -8.44 17.56 -4.39
CA ILE A 243 -9.27 17.58 -3.19
C ILE A 243 -8.60 16.76 -2.08
N VAL A 244 -8.08 15.57 -2.40
CA VAL A 244 -7.33 14.74 -1.44
C VAL A 244 -6.10 15.49 -0.90
N ALA A 245 -5.31 16.11 -1.80
CA ALA A 245 -4.13 16.88 -1.42
C ALA A 245 -4.49 18.06 -0.49
N GLU A 246 -5.60 18.75 -0.72
CA GLU A 246 -6.09 19.83 0.13
C GLU A 246 -6.43 19.33 1.55
N GLN A 247 -7.06 18.16 1.68
CA GLN A 247 -7.35 17.55 3.00
C GLN A 247 -6.05 17.18 3.75
N VAL A 248 -5.11 16.52 3.05
CA VAL A 248 -3.82 16.12 3.65
C VAL A 248 -3.02 17.36 4.08
N LYS A 249 -2.93 18.38 3.22
CA LYS A 249 -2.25 19.63 3.51
C LYS A 249 -2.85 20.32 4.75
N SER A 250 -4.17 20.32 4.87
CA SER A 250 -4.88 20.90 6.01
C SER A 250 -4.44 20.27 7.33
N LEU A 251 -4.41 18.93 7.41
CA LEU A 251 -3.96 18.22 8.61
C LEU A 251 -2.48 18.47 8.91
N ILE A 252 -1.60 18.36 7.90
CA ILE A 252 -0.16 18.61 8.07
C ILE A 252 0.09 20.02 8.62
N SER A 253 -0.61 21.02 8.08
CA SER A 253 -0.49 22.41 8.53
C SER A 253 -1.02 22.59 9.96
N ALA A 254 -2.17 22.01 10.29
CA ALA A 254 -2.77 22.11 11.62
C ALA A 254 -1.90 21.48 12.72
N LYS A 255 -1.09 20.48 12.36
CA LYS A 255 -0.17 19.81 13.28
C LYS A 255 1.25 20.37 13.28
N ASN A 256 1.54 21.37 12.44
CA ASN A 256 2.88 21.94 12.26
C ASN A 256 3.93 20.90 11.88
N TRP A 257 3.57 19.98 10.98
CA TRP A 257 4.47 18.97 10.43
C TRP A 257 5.23 19.44 9.18
#